data_AF-A0A231UWH8-F1
#
_entry.id   AF-A0A231UWH8-F1
#
_cell.length_a   1.000
_cell.length_b   1.000
_cell.length_c   1.000
_cell.angle_alpha   90.00
_cell.angle_beta   90.00
_cell.angle_gamma   90.00
#
_symmetry.space_group_name_H-M   'P 1'
#
loop_
_entity.id
_entity.type
_entity.pdbx_description
1 polymer ?
#
loop_
_entity_poly.entity_id
_entity_poly.type
_entity_poly.pdbx_seq_one_letter_code
_entity_poly.pdbx_strand_id
1 'polypeptide(L)'
;MRRLARSSSWCIRLALLSAAAGAMSTTGVSAVDLAQRSPDPWSQFRSGYQLYSDGDKDGALAAYAKAAEDGHAGARWKVARMYADGDGIARDDYRAFKMFQKIVEHGVTPGSQEEIFVSDALVALARYYRTGIAETDVRANSDAAMDLYVRAASVYGNTQAQFEIGHMLLDEHRNLRRAARWLQLASGKGHVGAQALLGDLLFQKGRTVEGLALLTTALDRASEGDRGWIRQRQEQAFGLASEAERRLAYEMSRHQLGEVVVSAQ
;
A
#
# COMPACT_ATOMS: atom_id res chain seq x y z
N MET A 1 -36.42 -70.38 -65.86
CA MET A 1 -37.65 -69.60 -66.13
C MET A 1 -37.28 -68.12 -66.17
N ARG A 2 -37.59 -67.46 -67.31
CA ARG A 2 -37.78 -66.02 -67.64
C ARG A 2 -37.24 -64.96 -66.64
N ARG A 3 -36.26 -64.11 -67.06
CA ARG A 3 -36.40 -62.74 -67.65
C ARG A 3 -37.00 -61.73 -66.64
N LEU A 4 -36.59 -60.47 -66.47
CA LEU A 4 -35.71 -59.52 -67.17
C LEU A 4 -35.54 -58.30 -66.22
N ALA A 5 -34.42 -57.60 -66.38
CA ALA A 5 -34.18 -56.27 -65.83
C ALA A 5 -35.05 -55.18 -66.50
N ARG A 6 -35.16 -54.01 -65.82
CA ARG A 6 -35.33 -52.61 -66.29
C ARG A 6 -36.21 -51.83 -65.30
N SER A 7 -36.14 -50.52 -65.10
CA SER A 7 -35.22 -49.42 -65.34
C SER A 7 -35.99 -48.15 -64.92
N SER A 8 -35.35 -47.20 -64.24
CA SER A 8 -35.54 -45.73 -64.32
C SER A 8 -36.96 -45.12 -64.46
N SER A 9 -37.31 -44.14 -63.62
CA SER A 9 -37.43 -42.70 -64.01
C SER A 9 -37.99 -41.83 -62.87
N TRP A 10 -37.42 -40.62 -62.77
CA TRP A 10 -37.82 -39.50 -61.90
C TRP A 10 -39.21 -38.92 -62.22
N CYS A 11 -39.89 -38.32 -61.22
CA CYS A 11 -40.45 -36.95 -61.31
C CYS A 11 -41.03 -36.44 -59.97
N ILE A 12 -40.91 -35.13 -59.80
CA ILE A 12 -41.08 -34.26 -58.63
C ILE A 12 -42.56 -33.96 -58.29
N ARG A 13 -42.92 -33.75 -57.00
CA ARG A 13 -43.66 -32.55 -56.51
C ARG A 13 -43.81 -32.47 -54.98
N LEU A 14 -43.64 -31.24 -54.49
CA LEU A 14 -43.73 -30.72 -53.12
C LEU A 14 -45.07 -30.99 -52.42
N ALA A 15 -45.01 -31.17 -51.10
CA ALA A 15 -45.95 -30.56 -50.15
C ALA A 15 -45.23 -30.25 -48.82
N LEU A 16 -45.14 -28.96 -48.49
CA LEU A 16 -44.75 -28.42 -47.19
C LEU A 16 -45.90 -28.61 -46.18
N LEU A 17 -45.61 -29.01 -44.93
CA LEU A 17 -46.27 -28.50 -43.72
C LEU A 17 -45.57 -29.00 -42.43
N SER A 18 -44.82 -28.06 -41.85
CA SER A 18 -44.57 -27.76 -40.42
C SER A 18 -44.69 -28.84 -39.33
N ALA A 19 -43.58 -29.06 -38.62
CA ALA A 19 -43.49 -28.86 -37.17
C ALA A 19 -42.02 -28.74 -36.76
N ALA A 20 -41.52 -27.50 -36.62
CA ALA A 20 -40.22 -27.24 -36.01
C ALA A 20 -40.37 -27.41 -34.48
N ALA A 21 -40.00 -28.57 -33.95
CA ALA A 21 -39.67 -28.70 -32.54
C ALA A 21 -38.24 -28.19 -32.37
N GLY A 22 -38.10 -26.92 -31.98
CA GLY A 22 -36.81 -26.34 -31.63
C GLY A 22 -36.23 -27.07 -30.44
N ALA A 23 -35.21 -27.88 -30.68
CA ALA A 23 -34.29 -28.29 -29.63
C ALA A 23 -33.43 -27.07 -29.29
N MET A 24 -33.91 -26.23 -28.38
CA MET A 24 -33.00 -25.35 -27.65
C MET A 24 -32.11 -26.27 -26.83
N SER A 25 -30.87 -26.44 -27.26
CA SER A 25 -29.80 -26.95 -26.43
C SER A 25 -29.60 -25.97 -25.28
N THR A 26 -30.36 -26.18 -24.21
CA THR A 26 -30.04 -25.59 -22.92
C THR A 26 -28.67 -26.15 -22.56
N THR A 27 -27.63 -25.32 -22.61
CA THR A 27 -26.37 -25.61 -21.95
C THR A 27 -26.66 -25.62 -20.46
N GLY A 28 -27.14 -26.75 -19.97
CA GLY A 28 -27.33 -27.02 -18.56
C GLY A 28 -25.95 -27.03 -17.92
N VAL A 29 -25.56 -25.91 -17.33
CA VAL A 29 -24.50 -25.89 -16.32
C VAL A 29 -24.98 -26.85 -15.24
N SER A 30 -24.26 -27.96 -15.04
CA SER A 30 -24.68 -28.96 -14.06
C SER A 30 -24.59 -28.37 -12.65
N ALA A 31 -25.45 -28.81 -11.72
CA ALA A 31 -25.34 -28.42 -10.32
C ALA A 31 -23.96 -28.79 -9.71
N VAL A 32 -23.26 -29.74 -10.33
CA VAL A 32 -21.90 -30.16 -9.98
C VAL A 32 -20.87 -29.12 -10.44
N ASP A 33 -21.05 -28.50 -11.62
CA ASP A 33 -20.18 -27.42 -12.13
C ASP A 33 -20.29 -26.13 -11.29
N LEU A 34 -21.47 -25.85 -10.72
CA LEU A 34 -21.68 -24.73 -9.80
C LEU A 34 -21.11 -25.00 -8.41
N ALA A 35 -21.05 -26.26 -7.98
CA ALA A 35 -20.53 -26.67 -6.67
C ALA A 35 -19.00 -26.82 -6.62
N GLN A 36 -18.31 -26.89 -7.77
CA GLN A 36 -16.85 -27.06 -7.85
C GLN A 36 -16.05 -25.79 -8.16
N ARG A 37 -16.71 -24.63 -8.35
CA ARG A 37 -15.97 -23.35 -8.37
C ARG A 37 -15.60 -22.98 -6.94
N SER A 38 -14.40 -23.39 -6.52
CA SER A 38 -13.71 -22.70 -5.42
C SER A 38 -13.84 -21.19 -5.67
N PRO A 39 -14.28 -20.39 -4.67
CA PRO A 39 -14.45 -18.95 -4.85
C PRO A 39 -13.15 -18.37 -5.42
N ASP A 40 -13.25 -17.49 -6.40
CA ASP A 40 -12.06 -16.85 -6.98
C ASP A 40 -11.26 -16.11 -5.89
N PRO A 41 -9.94 -15.94 -6.06
CA PRO A 41 -9.08 -15.37 -5.01
C PRO A 41 -9.54 -13.99 -4.54
N TRP A 42 -10.16 -13.20 -5.43
CA TRP A 42 -10.71 -11.89 -5.11
C TRP A 42 -11.97 -11.99 -4.24
N SER A 43 -12.88 -12.92 -4.53
CA SER A 43 -14.04 -13.23 -3.69
C SER A 43 -13.63 -13.65 -2.27
N GLN A 44 -12.61 -14.50 -2.16
CA GLN A 44 -12.05 -14.90 -0.86
C GLN A 44 -11.44 -13.73 -0.09
N PHE A 45 -10.66 -12.88 -0.78
CA PHE A 45 -10.11 -11.66 -0.18
C PHE A 45 -11.21 -10.71 0.31
N ARG A 46 -12.27 -10.52 -0.48
CA ARG A 46 -13.43 -9.71 -0.10
C ARG A 46 -14.15 -10.29 1.12
N SER A 47 -14.30 -11.61 1.20
CA SER A 47 -14.85 -12.27 2.39
C SER A 47 -13.98 -12.00 3.62
N GLY A 48 -12.66 -12.09 3.49
CA GLY A 48 -11.73 -11.75 4.57
C GLY A 48 -11.87 -10.30 5.02
N TYR A 49 -12.05 -9.36 4.08
CA TYR A 49 -12.31 -7.96 4.41
C TYR A 49 -13.62 -7.76 5.18
N GLN A 50 -14.68 -8.46 4.80
CA GLN A 50 -15.96 -8.39 5.51
C GLN A 50 -15.81 -8.90 6.95
N LEU A 51 -15.25 -10.10 7.13
CA LEU A 51 -15.00 -10.67 8.46
C LEU A 51 -14.13 -9.76 9.32
N TYR A 52 -13.10 -9.17 8.73
CA TYR A 52 -12.23 -8.22 9.41
C TYR A 52 -13.00 -6.97 9.87
N SER A 53 -13.87 -6.43 9.02
CA SER A 53 -14.74 -5.29 9.36
C SER A 53 -15.75 -5.62 10.45
N ASP A 54 -16.21 -6.87 10.51
CA ASP A 54 -17.15 -7.37 11.53
C ASP A 54 -16.44 -7.72 12.85
N GLY A 55 -15.11 -7.60 12.90
CA GLY A 55 -14.28 -7.87 14.08
C GLY A 55 -13.83 -9.33 14.23
N ASP A 56 -14.24 -10.23 13.33
CA ASP A 56 -13.78 -11.62 13.28
C ASP A 56 -12.41 -11.70 12.58
N LYS A 57 -11.36 -11.39 13.33
CA LYS A 57 -10.00 -11.36 12.80
C LYS A 57 -9.42 -12.75 12.51
N ASP A 58 -9.83 -13.76 13.26
CA ASP A 58 -9.41 -15.16 13.03
C ASP A 58 -10.02 -15.70 11.73
N GLY A 59 -11.32 -15.49 11.54
CA GLY A 59 -12.00 -15.82 10.29
C GLY A 59 -11.44 -15.03 9.10
N ALA A 60 -11.15 -13.74 9.30
CA ALA A 60 -10.52 -12.91 8.29
C ALA A 60 -9.14 -13.44 7.88
N LEU A 61 -8.30 -13.83 8.85
CA LEU A 61 -6.99 -14.40 8.57
C LEU A 61 -7.11 -15.69 7.75
N ALA A 62 -8.03 -16.59 8.12
CA ALA A 62 -8.24 -17.82 7.38
C ALA A 62 -8.66 -17.55 5.92
N ALA A 63 -9.58 -16.61 5.71
CA ALA A 63 -10.01 -16.20 4.37
C ALA A 63 -8.88 -15.55 3.56
N TYR A 64 -8.08 -14.68 4.18
CA TYR A 64 -6.92 -14.07 3.54
C TYR A 64 -5.81 -15.07 3.23
N ALA A 65 -5.55 -16.03 4.11
CA ALA A 65 -4.57 -17.08 3.88
C ALA A 65 -4.95 -17.93 2.67
N LYS A 66 -6.23 -18.31 2.56
CA LYS A 66 -6.74 -19.03 1.39
C LYS A 66 -6.60 -18.22 0.10
N ALA A 67 -7.00 -16.94 0.13
CA ALA A 67 -6.86 -16.06 -1.04
C ALA A 67 -5.39 -15.89 -1.46
N ALA A 68 -4.48 -15.84 -0.48
CA ALA A 68 -3.04 -15.73 -0.69
C ALA A 68 -2.45 -17.00 -1.35
N GLU A 69 -2.90 -18.17 -0.91
CA GLU A 69 -2.56 -19.48 -1.51
C GLU A 69 -3.05 -19.58 -2.95
N ASP A 70 -4.27 -19.08 -3.22
CA ASP A 70 -4.86 -19.07 -4.56
C ASP A 70 -4.33 -17.94 -5.46
N GLY A 71 -3.30 -17.19 -5.02
CA GLY A 71 -2.56 -16.26 -5.87
C GLY A 71 -2.80 -14.78 -5.62
N HIS A 72 -3.72 -14.38 -4.73
CA HIS A 72 -4.10 -12.98 -4.52
C HIS A 72 -2.99 -12.16 -3.82
N ALA A 73 -2.38 -11.22 -4.55
CA ALA A 73 -1.25 -10.43 -4.06
C ALA A 73 -1.59 -9.58 -2.83
N GLY A 74 -2.76 -8.92 -2.83
CA GLY A 74 -3.21 -8.12 -1.68
C GLY A 74 -3.50 -8.95 -0.44
N ALA A 75 -3.86 -10.23 -0.62
CA ALA A 75 -4.12 -11.13 0.51
C ALA A 75 -2.79 -11.58 1.12
N ARG A 76 -1.81 -11.96 0.29
CA ARG A 76 -0.43 -12.25 0.74
C ARG A 76 0.13 -11.09 1.56
N TRP A 77 -0.03 -9.86 1.07
CA TRP A 77 0.39 -8.66 1.77
C TRP A 77 -0.36 -8.46 3.10
N LYS A 78 -1.69 -8.59 3.11
CA LYS A 78 -2.50 -8.41 4.32
C LYS A 78 -2.15 -9.43 5.41
N VAL A 79 -1.93 -10.69 5.05
CA VAL A 79 -1.48 -11.72 6.01
C VAL A 79 -0.11 -11.36 6.61
N ALA A 80 0.84 -10.91 5.79
CA ALA A 80 2.15 -10.47 6.27
C ALA A 80 2.04 -9.30 7.26
N ARG A 81 1.16 -8.33 6.97
CA ARG A 81 0.85 -7.21 7.88
C ARG A 81 0.23 -7.68 9.20
N MET A 82 -0.71 -8.63 9.17
CA MET A 82 -1.34 -9.16 10.39
C MET A 82 -0.30 -9.79 11.33
N TYR A 83 0.68 -10.54 10.79
CA TYR A 83 1.79 -11.06 11.60
C TYR A 83 2.71 -9.96 12.13
N ALA A 84 3.02 -8.94 11.33
CA ALA A 84 3.87 -7.82 11.74
C ALA A 84 3.24 -6.98 12.86
N ASP A 85 1.95 -6.72 12.76
CA ASP A 85 1.22 -5.82 13.66
C ASP A 85 0.65 -6.56 14.89
N GLY A 86 0.58 -7.90 14.86
CA GLY A 86 -0.12 -8.69 15.88
C GLY A 86 -1.64 -8.46 15.83
N ASP A 87 -2.17 -8.24 14.63
CA ASP A 87 -3.55 -7.81 14.42
C ASP A 87 -4.49 -9.02 14.35
N GLY A 88 -5.07 -9.37 15.51
CA GLY A 88 -5.93 -10.55 15.65
C GLY A 88 -5.18 -11.87 15.78
N ILE A 89 -3.85 -11.84 15.70
CA ILE A 89 -2.97 -12.98 15.93
C ILE A 89 -1.75 -12.56 16.74
N ALA A 90 -1.07 -13.54 17.33
CA ALA A 90 0.22 -13.29 17.96
C ALA A 90 1.19 -12.68 16.95
N ARG A 91 1.82 -11.57 17.34
CA ARG A 91 2.84 -10.91 16.53
C ARG A 91 4.01 -11.87 16.29
N ASP A 92 4.42 -12.00 15.03
CA ASP A 92 5.54 -12.83 14.59
C ASP A 92 6.31 -12.08 13.50
N ASP A 93 7.29 -11.29 13.94
CA ASP A 93 8.09 -10.45 13.07
C ASP A 93 8.95 -11.27 12.09
N TYR A 94 9.44 -12.44 12.51
CA TYR A 94 10.25 -13.29 11.65
C TYR A 94 9.41 -13.88 10.52
N ARG A 95 8.22 -14.37 10.83
CA ARG A 95 7.29 -14.87 9.81
C ARG A 95 6.85 -13.76 8.86
N ALA A 96 6.51 -12.58 9.39
CA ALA A 96 6.17 -11.42 8.57
C ALA A 96 7.33 -11.04 7.63
N PHE A 97 8.56 -10.99 8.14
CA PHE A 97 9.77 -10.74 7.35
C PHE A 97 9.90 -11.72 6.18
N LYS A 98 9.79 -13.03 6.44
CA LYS A 98 9.87 -14.06 5.37
C LYS A 98 8.75 -13.90 4.34
N MET A 99 7.55 -13.48 4.76
CA MET A 99 6.44 -13.23 3.83
C MET A 99 6.68 -11.98 2.97
N PHE A 100 7.17 -10.87 3.55
CA PHE A 100 7.54 -9.70 2.77
C PHE A 100 8.69 -9.98 1.79
N GLN A 101 9.68 -10.80 2.17
CA GLN A 101 10.73 -11.24 1.25
C GLN A 101 10.11 -11.92 0.02
N LYS A 102 9.20 -12.88 0.25
CA LYS A 102 8.50 -13.57 -0.85
C LYS A 102 7.71 -12.60 -1.74
N ILE A 103 7.02 -11.60 -1.18
CA ILE A 103 6.29 -10.59 -1.96
C ILE A 103 7.25 -9.83 -2.88
N VAL A 104 8.41 -9.42 -2.37
CA VAL A 104 9.41 -8.68 -3.16
C VAL A 104 10.08 -9.58 -4.21
N GLU A 105 10.31 -10.86 -3.89
CA GLU A 105 10.91 -11.86 -4.80
C GLU A 105 10.00 -12.23 -5.96
N HIS A 106 8.69 -12.36 -5.72
CA HIS A 106 7.72 -12.63 -6.79
C HIS A 106 7.67 -11.47 -7.79
N GLY A 107 7.99 -10.25 -7.34
CA GLY A 107 7.91 -9.06 -8.16
C GLY A 107 6.48 -8.75 -8.60
N VAL A 108 6.36 -7.77 -9.49
CA VAL A 108 5.08 -7.29 -10.03
C VAL A 108 5.28 -6.79 -11.44
N THR A 109 4.21 -6.84 -12.23
CA THR A 109 4.18 -6.21 -13.55
C THR A 109 4.25 -4.69 -13.40
N PRO A 110 5.17 -3.99 -14.09
CA PRO A 110 5.25 -2.54 -14.04
C PRO A 110 3.92 -1.86 -14.41
N GLY A 111 3.50 -0.86 -13.64
CA GLY A 111 2.24 -0.14 -13.77
C GLY A 111 1.00 -0.87 -13.24
N SER A 112 1.16 -2.08 -12.68
CA SER A 112 0.04 -2.79 -12.06
C SER A 112 -0.32 -2.23 -10.69
N GLN A 113 -1.55 -2.47 -10.24
CA GLN A 113 -1.98 -2.06 -8.89
C GLN A 113 -1.21 -2.79 -7.77
N GLU A 114 -0.60 -3.93 -8.08
CA GLU A 114 0.14 -4.73 -7.11
C GLU A 114 1.47 -4.09 -6.68
N GLU A 115 1.95 -3.09 -7.44
CA GLU A 115 3.15 -2.31 -7.08
C GLU A 115 3.07 -1.71 -5.67
N ILE A 116 1.88 -1.37 -5.20
CA ILE A 116 1.68 -0.85 -3.84
C ILE A 116 2.11 -1.87 -2.77
N PHE A 117 1.85 -3.16 -3.00
CA PHE A 117 2.18 -4.23 -2.06
C PHE A 117 3.68 -4.51 -2.03
N VAL A 118 4.34 -4.50 -3.18
CA VAL A 118 5.81 -4.66 -3.25
C VAL A 118 6.50 -3.44 -2.64
N SER A 119 6.00 -2.25 -2.94
CA SER A 119 6.50 -0.99 -2.38
C SER A 119 6.41 -0.97 -0.86
N ASP A 120 5.28 -1.36 -0.26
CA ASP A 120 5.12 -1.45 1.19
C ASP A 120 5.95 -2.60 1.79
N ALA A 121 6.02 -3.75 1.13
CA ALA A 121 6.85 -4.87 1.56
C ALA A 121 8.35 -4.49 1.62
N LEU A 122 8.85 -3.71 0.66
CA LEU A 122 10.20 -3.17 0.69
C LEU A 122 10.43 -2.26 1.92
N VAL A 123 9.48 -1.39 2.23
CA VAL A 123 9.53 -0.53 3.44
C VAL A 123 9.53 -1.37 4.71
N ALA A 124 8.69 -2.40 4.79
CA ALA A 124 8.63 -3.30 5.94
C ALA A 124 9.95 -4.07 6.13
N LEU A 125 10.53 -4.63 5.06
CA LEU A 125 11.83 -5.28 5.10
C LEU A 125 12.94 -4.32 5.53
N ALA A 126 12.94 -3.10 5.00
CA ALA A 126 13.91 -2.08 5.38
C ALA A 126 13.84 -1.76 6.87
N ARG A 127 12.62 -1.70 7.45
CA ARG A 127 12.44 -1.51 8.90
C ARG A 127 13.02 -2.67 9.70
N TYR A 128 12.75 -3.92 9.28
CA TYR A 128 13.33 -5.10 9.93
C TYR A 128 14.86 -5.13 9.83
N TYR A 129 15.44 -4.76 8.70
CA TYR A 129 16.90 -4.63 8.60
C TYR A 129 17.42 -3.46 9.42
N ARG A 130 16.69 -2.36 9.59
CA ARG A 130 17.15 -1.24 10.42
C ARG A 130 17.32 -1.62 11.89
N THR A 131 16.40 -2.44 12.43
CA THR A 131 16.40 -2.82 13.86
C THR A 131 16.97 -4.20 14.14
N GLY A 132 16.97 -5.09 13.15
CA GLY A 132 17.09 -6.53 13.37
C GLY A 132 15.82 -7.14 13.96
N ILE A 133 15.78 -8.47 14.01
CA ILE A 133 14.73 -9.26 14.68
C ILE A 133 15.39 -10.12 15.75
N ALA A 134 14.97 -9.94 17.00
CA ALA A 134 15.52 -10.68 18.13
C ALA A 134 15.35 -12.19 17.96
N GLU A 135 16.29 -12.98 18.49
CA GLU A 135 16.24 -14.45 18.48
C GLU A 135 16.22 -15.09 17.07
N THR A 136 16.68 -14.34 16.06
CA THR A 136 16.82 -14.82 14.68
C THR A 136 18.17 -14.44 14.09
N ASP A 137 18.42 -14.89 12.86
CA ASP A 137 19.60 -14.52 12.07
C ASP A 137 19.48 -13.14 11.40
N VAL A 138 18.32 -12.47 11.49
CA VAL A 138 18.12 -11.15 10.89
C VAL A 138 18.73 -10.09 11.81
N ARG A 139 19.97 -9.71 11.52
CA ARG A 139 20.71 -8.68 12.25
C ARG A 139 20.43 -7.29 11.68
N ALA A 140 20.56 -6.28 12.54
CA ALA A 140 20.50 -4.88 12.13
C ALA A 140 21.58 -4.58 11.09
N ASN A 141 21.19 -3.94 9.99
CA ASN A 141 22.02 -3.56 8.86
C ASN A 141 21.42 -2.30 8.21
N SER A 142 21.98 -1.14 8.56
CA SER A 142 21.54 0.15 8.03
C SER A 142 21.74 0.30 6.52
N ASP A 143 22.79 -0.28 5.95
CA ASP A 143 23.05 -0.18 4.51
C ASP A 143 22.01 -1.00 3.72
N ALA A 144 21.71 -2.22 4.15
CA ALA A 144 20.64 -3.03 3.54
C ALA A 144 19.26 -2.35 3.68
N ALA A 145 18.99 -1.73 4.83
CA ALA A 145 17.76 -0.95 5.02
C ALA A 145 17.70 0.24 4.07
N MET A 146 18.79 0.99 3.93
CA MET A 146 18.90 2.14 3.02
C MET A 146 18.66 1.72 1.57
N ASP A 147 19.25 0.62 1.10
CA ASP A 147 19.07 0.13 -0.27
C ASP A 147 17.60 -0.22 -0.58
N LEU A 148 16.93 -0.88 0.37
CA LEU A 148 15.51 -1.23 0.24
C LEU A 148 14.62 0.00 0.24
N TYR A 149 14.87 0.98 1.11
CA TYR A 149 14.15 2.24 1.08
C TYR A 149 14.38 3.01 -0.22
N VAL A 150 15.62 3.10 -0.70
CA VAL A 150 15.95 3.76 -1.96
C VAL A 150 15.21 3.09 -3.12
N ARG A 151 15.14 1.75 -3.14
CA ARG A 151 14.35 1.02 -4.13
C ARG A 151 12.86 1.38 -4.03
N ALA A 152 12.27 1.35 -2.84
CA ALA A 152 10.86 1.71 -2.63
C ALA A 152 10.56 3.16 -3.07
N ALA A 153 11.43 4.09 -2.69
CA ALA A 153 11.28 5.51 -2.97
C ALA A 153 11.49 5.87 -4.45
N SER A 154 12.48 5.26 -5.11
CA SER A 154 12.90 5.65 -6.46
C SER A 154 12.12 4.91 -7.54
N VAL A 155 11.73 3.65 -7.30
CA VAL A 155 10.98 2.85 -8.27
C VAL A 155 9.48 3.12 -8.14
N TYR A 156 8.96 3.12 -6.92
CA TYR A 156 7.51 3.19 -6.67
C TYR A 156 7.05 4.53 -6.11
N GLY A 157 7.97 5.50 -5.94
CA GLY A 157 7.62 6.81 -5.39
C GLY A 157 7.12 6.75 -3.94
N ASN A 158 7.47 5.70 -3.18
CA ASN A 158 6.92 5.48 -1.84
C ASN A 158 7.27 6.64 -0.89
N THR A 159 6.24 7.36 -0.43
CA THR A 159 6.41 8.54 0.40
C THR A 159 7.00 8.22 1.77
N GLN A 160 6.61 7.10 2.39
CA GLN A 160 7.19 6.67 3.66
C GLN A 160 8.69 6.39 3.49
N ALA A 161 9.07 5.66 2.44
CA ALA A 161 10.48 5.39 2.17
C ALA A 161 11.30 6.67 1.96
N GLN A 162 10.74 7.68 1.26
CA GLN A 162 11.38 8.99 1.10
C GLN A 162 11.64 9.66 2.46
N PHE A 163 10.67 9.61 3.37
CA PHE A 163 10.85 10.10 4.74
C PHE A 163 11.93 9.32 5.50
N GLU A 164 11.88 7.99 5.49
CA GLU A 164 12.82 7.13 6.23
C GLU A 164 14.27 7.33 5.76
N ILE A 165 14.49 7.49 4.44
CA ILE A 165 15.82 7.84 3.90
C ILE A 165 16.30 9.17 4.47
N GLY A 166 15.42 10.19 4.45
CA GLY A 166 15.71 11.51 4.99
C GLY A 166 16.09 11.43 6.47
N HIS A 167 15.30 10.71 7.26
CA HIS A 167 15.52 10.50 8.69
C HIS A 167 16.83 9.78 8.99
N MET A 168 17.11 8.65 8.32
CA MET A 168 18.37 7.91 8.49
C MET A 168 19.60 8.76 8.14
N LEU A 169 19.54 9.57 7.09
CA LEU A 169 20.64 10.45 6.69
C LEU A 169 20.90 11.59 7.69
N LEU A 170 19.88 12.01 8.45
CA LEU A 170 20.03 12.94 9.57
C LEU A 170 20.64 12.26 10.79
N ASP A 171 20.11 11.11 11.19
CA ASP A 171 20.58 10.35 12.36
C ASP A 171 22.07 10.00 12.27
N GLU A 172 22.52 9.55 11.10
CA GLU A 172 23.91 9.19 10.88
C GLU A 172 24.84 10.41 10.65
N HIS A 173 24.29 11.63 10.64
CA HIS A 173 25.02 12.89 10.35
C HIS A 173 25.77 12.88 9.00
N ARG A 174 25.40 11.97 8.08
CA ARG A 174 26.18 11.70 6.87
C ARG A 174 25.99 12.76 5.80
N ASN A 175 24.76 13.25 5.58
CA ASN A 175 24.51 14.17 4.47
C ASN A 175 23.22 14.99 4.59
N LEU A 176 23.29 16.16 5.24
CA LEU A 176 22.16 17.08 5.40
C LEU A 176 21.51 17.50 4.08
N ARG A 177 22.29 17.68 3.00
CA ARG A 177 21.76 18.10 1.70
C ARG A 177 20.92 16.99 1.06
N ARG A 178 21.40 15.74 1.11
CA ARG A 178 20.63 14.58 0.60
C ARG A 178 19.39 14.33 1.46
N ALA A 179 19.51 14.45 2.79
CA ALA A 179 18.37 14.35 3.69
C ALA A 179 17.28 15.37 3.34
N ALA A 180 17.65 16.65 3.22
CA ALA A 180 16.73 17.73 2.85
C ALA A 180 15.97 17.43 1.55
N ARG A 181 16.66 16.91 0.53
CA ARG A 181 16.02 16.58 -0.77
C ARG A 181 14.97 15.49 -0.64
N TRP A 182 15.26 14.42 0.09
CA TRP A 182 14.29 13.34 0.30
C TRP A 182 13.11 13.78 1.16
N LEU A 183 13.38 14.55 2.22
CA LEU A 183 12.34 15.13 3.07
C LEU A 183 11.47 16.12 2.31
N GLN A 184 12.02 16.92 1.38
CA GLN A 184 11.25 17.78 0.49
C GLN A 184 10.28 17.00 -0.39
N LEU A 185 10.72 15.90 -0.99
CA LEU A 185 9.85 15.04 -1.80
C LEU A 185 8.69 14.46 -0.98
N ALA A 186 8.98 13.94 0.21
CA ALA A 186 7.97 13.38 1.09
C ALA A 186 7.02 14.46 1.64
N SER A 187 7.56 15.60 2.06
CA SER A 187 6.81 16.77 2.54
C SER A 187 5.87 17.33 1.46
N GLY A 188 6.32 17.39 0.20
CA GLY A 188 5.49 17.83 -0.92
C GLY A 188 4.30 16.91 -1.20
N LYS A 189 4.37 15.64 -0.77
CA LYS A 189 3.27 14.68 -0.81
C LYS A 189 2.44 14.66 0.49
N GLY A 190 2.68 15.62 1.40
CA GLY A 190 1.94 15.76 2.65
C GLY A 190 2.40 14.83 3.78
N HIS A 191 3.59 14.24 3.70
CA HIS A 191 4.11 13.40 4.78
C HIS A 191 4.46 14.23 6.02
N VAL A 192 3.68 14.05 7.08
CA VAL A 192 3.74 14.87 8.30
C VAL A 192 5.10 14.81 8.99
N GLY A 193 5.67 13.63 9.18
CA GLY A 193 7.00 13.51 9.77
C GLY A 193 8.09 14.18 8.92
N ALA A 194 7.91 14.23 7.60
CA ALA A 194 8.90 14.84 6.71
C ALA A 194 8.81 16.35 6.74
N GLN A 195 7.59 16.89 6.84
CA GLN A 195 7.34 18.31 7.11
C GLN A 195 8.04 18.72 8.42
N ALA A 196 7.88 17.96 9.50
CA ALA A 196 8.50 18.28 10.77
C ALA A 196 10.05 18.26 10.71
N LEU A 197 10.66 17.20 10.17
CA LEU A 197 12.12 17.10 10.07
C LEU A 197 12.71 18.14 9.10
N LEU A 198 12.04 18.42 7.99
CA LEU A 198 12.45 19.47 7.08
C LEU A 198 12.32 20.85 7.74
N GLY A 199 11.26 21.08 8.51
CA GLY A 199 11.01 22.33 9.21
C GLY A 199 12.10 22.61 10.24
N ASP A 200 12.45 21.61 11.05
CA ASP A 200 13.56 21.69 11.98
C ASP A 200 14.90 21.97 11.27
N LEU A 201 15.18 21.28 10.16
CA LEU A 201 16.39 21.52 9.37
C LEU A 201 16.45 22.95 8.80
N LEU A 202 15.33 23.47 8.29
CA LEU A 202 15.23 24.83 7.77
C LEU A 202 15.46 25.87 8.87
N PHE A 203 14.86 25.64 10.05
CA PHE A 203 15.00 26.50 11.21
C PHE A 203 16.47 26.61 11.63
N GLN A 204 17.15 25.47 11.76
CA GLN A 204 18.58 25.42 12.13
C GLN A 204 19.51 26.08 11.09
N LYS A 205 19.06 26.20 9.83
CA LYS A 205 19.79 26.92 8.77
C LYS A 205 19.46 28.42 8.71
N GLY A 206 18.72 28.95 9.68
CA GLY A 206 18.36 30.36 9.77
C GLY A 206 17.11 30.74 8.97
N ARG A 207 16.44 29.78 8.32
CA ARG A 207 15.12 30.00 7.70
C ARG A 207 14.03 29.78 8.75
N THR A 208 14.07 30.60 9.80
CA THR A 208 13.28 30.47 11.03
C THR A 208 11.78 30.45 10.77
N VAL A 209 11.27 31.43 10.03
CA VAL A 209 9.84 31.55 9.69
C VAL A 209 9.34 30.32 8.92
N GLU A 210 10.10 29.89 7.91
CA GLU A 210 9.77 28.73 7.08
C GLU A 210 9.81 27.42 7.85
N GLY A 211 10.86 27.24 8.65
CA GLY A 211 11.02 26.06 9.48
C GLY A 211 9.91 25.94 10.52
N LEU A 212 9.61 27.03 11.22
CA LEU A 212 8.56 27.08 12.24
C LEU A 212 7.17 26.89 11.66
N ALA A 213 6.88 27.48 10.50
CA ALA A 213 5.60 27.27 9.82
C ALA A 213 5.41 25.81 9.45
N LEU A 214 6.44 25.16 8.88
CA LEU A 214 6.35 23.77 8.47
C LEU A 214 6.20 22.82 9.67
N LEU A 215 6.88 23.11 10.79
CA LEU A 215 6.69 22.42 12.07
C LEU A 215 5.27 22.60 12.63
N THR A 216 4.70 23.79 12.50
CA THR A 216 3.34 24.10 12.97
C THR A 216 2.30 23.36 12.13
N THR A 217 2.40 23.43 10.79
CA THR A 217 1.58 22.63 9.86
C THR A 217 1.68 21.14 10.14
N ALA A 218 2.89 20.64 10.41
CA ALA A 218 3.11 19.23 10.73
C ALA A 218 2.43 18.84 12.05
N LEU A 219 2.53 19.68 13.09
CA LEU A 219 1.93 19.44 14.39
C LEU A 219 0.40 19.37 14.31
N ASP A 220 -0.22 20.27 13.56
CA ASP A 220 -1.67 20.32 13.38
C ASP A 220 -2.20 19.06 12.67
N ARG A 221 -1.42 18.51 11.72
CA ARG A 221 -1.77 17.30 10.97
C ARG A 221 -1.31 16.00 11.63
N ALA A 222 -0.60 16.08 12.76
CA ALA A 222 0.01 14.92 13.38
C ALA A 222 -1.02 13.94 13.94
N SER A 223 -0.79 12.66 13.63
CA SER A 223 -1.42 11.53 14.29
C SER A 223 -1.05 11.49 15.78
N GLU A 224 -1.79 10.74 16.59
CA GLU A 224 -1.46 10.60 18.02
C GLU A 224 -0.05 10.07 18.26
N GLY A 225 0.42 9.14 17.41
CA GLY A 225 1.77 8.57 17.51
C GLY A 225 2.89 9.57 17.20
N ASP A 226 2.65 10.51 16.27
CA ASP A 226 3.67 11.47 15.86
C ASP A 226 3.63 12.79 16.64
N ARG A 227 2.47 13.12 17.23
CA ARG A 227 2.23 14.42 17.87
C ARG A 227 3.24 14.75 18.97
N GLY A 228 3.67 13.76 19.75
CA GLY A 228 4.58 13.97 20.87
C GLY A 228 5.94 14.52 20.44
N TRP A 229 6.62 13.82 19.52
CA TRP A 229 7.96 14.22 19.08
C TRP A 229 7.92 15.47 18.17
N ILE A 230 6.86 15.65 17.37
CA ILE A 230 6.68 16.85 16.54
C ILE A 230 6.45 18.07 17.44
N ARG A 231 5.59 17.96 18.46
CA ARG A 231 5.34 19.03 19.42
C ARG A 231 6.62 19.49 20.08
N GLN A 232 7.43 18.56 20.57
CA GLN A 232 8.70 18.89 21.22
C GLN A 232 9.61 19.74 20.31
N ARG A 233 9.76 19.35 19.04
CA ARG A 233 10.57 20.12 18.07
C ARG A 233 9.95 21.48 17.75
N GLN A 234 8.63 21.52 17.58
CA GLN A 234 7.91 22.76 17.32
C GLN A 234 8.04 23.74 18.49
N GLU A 235 7.86 23.30 19.72
CA GLU A 235 7.99 24.13 20.93
C GLU A 235 9.41 24.67 21.10
N GLN A 236 10.42 23.85 20.82
CA GLN A 236 11.81 24.27 20.83
C GLN A 236 12.07 25.39 19.80
N ALA A 237 11.65 25.18 18.55
CA ALA A 237 11.78 26.19 17.49
C ALA A 237 10.99 27.46 17.82
N PHE A 238 9.78 27.32 18.34
CA PHE A 238 8.93 28.43 18.75
C PHE A 238 9.61 29.25 19.86
N GLY A 239 10.16 28.59 20.89
CA GLY A 239 10.86 29.25 21.99
C GLY A 239 12.06 30.09 21.55
N LEU A 240 12.76 29.66 20.49
CA LEU A 240 13.91 30.36 19.93
C LEU A 240 13.54 31.48 18.95
N ALA A 241 12.37 31.40 18.31
CA ALA A 241 11.90 32.41 17.36
C ALA A 241 11.47 33.69 18.08
N SER A 242 11.69 34.85 17.43
CA SER A 242 11.15 36.13 17.85
C SER A 242 9.63 36.21 17.67
N GLU A 243 8.98 37.16 18.32
CA GLU A 243 7.54 37.36 18.19
C GLU A 243 7.10 37.63 16.74
N ALA A 244 7.87 38.44 16.00
CA ALA A 244 7.59 38.74 14.60
C ALA A 244 7.66 37.47 13.73
N GLU A 245 8.70 36.64 13.93
CA GLU A 245 8.86 35.38 13.20
C GLU A 245 7.74 34.39 13.52
N ARG A 246 7.30 34.30 14.79
CA ARG A 246 6.18 33.44 15.21
C ARG A 246 4.88 33.82 14.51
N ARG A 247 4.58 35.12 14.42
CA ARG A 247 3.37 35.62 13.74
C ARG A 247 3.40 35.28 12.25
N LEU A 248 4.51 35.57 11.57
CA LEU A 248 4.67 35.24 10.14
C LEU A 248 4.61 33.73 9.88
N ALA A 249 5.23 32.93 10.75
CA ALA A 249 5.21 31.47 10.63
C ALA A 249 3.78 30.92 10.79
N TYR A 250 3.01 31.46 11.73
CA TYR A 250 1.62 31.10 11.94
C TYR A 250 0.74 31.46 10.73
N GLU A 251 0.85 32.67 10.19
CA GLU A 251 0.13 33.10 8.98
C GLU A 251 0.46 32.20 7.78
N MET A 252 1.73 31.88 7.58
CA MET A 252 2.16 30.99 6.51
C MET A 252 1.66 29.55 6.70
N SER A 253 1.65 29.04 7.94
CA SER A 253 1.06 27.74 8.28
C SER A 253 -0.43 27.68 7.93
N ARG A 254 -1.20 28.73 8.28
CA ARG A 254 -2.63 28.80 7.94
C ARG A 254 -2.86 28.77 6.43
N HIS A 255 -2.06 29.53 5.68
CA HIS A 255 -2.13 29.48 4.21
C HIS A 255 -1.85 28.08 3.66
N GLN A 256 -0.87 27.37 4.21
CA GLN A 256 -0.57 25.97 3.82
C GLN A 256 -1.71 25.00 4.16
N LEU A 257 -2.46 25.26 5.22
CA LEU A 257 -3.65 24.50 5.61
C LEU A 257 -4.90 24.86 4.77
N GLY A 258 -4.81 25.87 3.91
CA GLY A 258 -5.94 26.36 3.12
C GLY A 258 -6.92 27.23 3.91
N GLU A 259 -6.50 27.74 5.07
CA GLU A 259 -7.33 28.62 5.89
C GLU A 259 -7.12 30.09 5.48
N VAL A 260 -8.18 30.76 5.04
CA VAL A 260 -8.13 32.20 4.70
C VAL A 260 -7.97 33.01 5.98
N VAL A 261 -6.87 33.76 6.08
CA VAL A 261 -6.68 34.76 7.13
C VAL A 261 -7.53 35.98 6.79
N VAL A 262 -8.70 36.12 7.42
CA VAL A 262 -9.43 37.39 7.41
C VAL A 262 -8.66 38.32 8.35
N SER A 263 -7.78 39.14 7.78
CA SER A 263 -7.08 40.19 8.52
C SER A 263 -8.12 41.20 9.03
N ALA A 264 -8.37 41.21 10.34
CA ALA A 264 -9.11 42.29 10.98
C ALA A 264 -8.26 43.57 10.88
N GLN A 265 -8.78 44.56 10.15
CA GLN A 265 -8.26 45.94 10.11
C GLN A 265 -8.65 46.70 11.37
#